data_AF-A0A0H3MJA2-F1
#
_entry.id   AF-A0A0H3MJA2-F1
#
_cell.length_a   1.000
_cell.length_b   1.000
_cell.length_c   1.000
_cell.angle_alpha   90.00
_cell.angle_beta   90.00
_cell.angle_gamma   90.00
#
_symmetry.space_group_name_H-M   'P 1'
#
loop_
_entity.id
_entity.type
_entity.pdbx_description
1 polymer ?
#
loop_
_entity_poly.entity_id
_entity_poly.type
_entity_poly.pdbx_seq_one_letter_code
_entity_poly.pdbx_strand_id
1 'polypeptide(L)'
;MSEINYQSLREVAERAIPAMERLLMLPADDDLLSEQELKDYGVDIDALNAFKFLTGPETVLALLDERERNQQYIKRRDQENEDIALTVGKLRVELEAEEKTSAARLEALDRTHKMFQREQCRAEAAEKRIAELEAREVQLPTRYDLRYGHPINADERHVMIPKENGSWLYLIDLEHALRVAGIRIKGE
;
A
#
# COMPACT_ATOMS: atom_id res chain seq x y z
N MET A 1 25.55 -36.07 -23.75
CA MET A 1 26.21 -35.17 -24.72
C MET A 1 27.66 -35.09 -24.32
N SER A 2 28.58 -35.28 -25.27
CA SER A 2 30.00 -35.02 -25.02
C SER A 2 30.15 -33.53 -24.75
N GLU A 3 30.62 -33.17 -23.57
CA GLU A 3 30.84 -31.77 -23.20
C GLU A 3 32.03 -31.26 -24.01
N ILE A 4 31.78 -30.31 -24.92
CA ILE A 4 32.84 -29.71 -25.73
C ILE A 4 33.71 -28.88 -24.79
N ASN A 5 35.00 -29.18 -24.75
CA ASN A 5 35.93 -28.35 -23.99
C ASN A 5 36.26 -27.07 -24.79
N TYR A 6 35.48 -26.02 -24.56
CA TYR A 6 35.64 -24.72 -25.21
C TYR A 6 37.02 -24.11 -25.01
N GLN A 7 37.62 -24.29 -23.84
CA GLN A 7 38.93 -23.72 -23.54
C GLN A 7 40.03 -24.41 -24.34
N SER A 8 40.04 -25.75 -24.37
CA SER A 8 40.99 -26.50 -25.18
C SER A 8 40.80 -26.26 -26.68
N LEU A 9 39.56 -26.18 -27.15
CA LEU A 9 39.27 -25.89 -28.54
C LEU A 9 39.77 -24.49 -28.95
N ARG A 10 39.62 -23.51 -28.07
CA ARG A 10 40.10 -22.14 -28.27
C ARG A 10 41.62 -22.08 -28.30
N GLU A 11 42.29 -22.74 -27.37
CA GLU A 11 43.76 -22.76 -27.30
C GLU A 11 44.40 -23.38 -28.56
N VAL A 12 43.87 -24.52 -29.04
CA VAL A 12 44.39 -25.12 -30.28
C VAL A 12 44.06 -24.31 -31.51
N ALA A 13 42.90 -23.64 -31.55
CA ALA A 13 42.54 -22.74 -32.64
C ALA A 13 43.48 -21.52 -32.68
N GLU A 14 43.69 -20.85 -31.55
CA GLU A 14 44.58 -19.70 -31.44
C GLU A 14 46.03 -20.05 -31.83
N ARG A 15 46.52 -21.25 -31.47
CA ARG A 15 47.85 -21.72 -31.86
C ARG A 15 47.93 -22.12 -33.35
N ALA A 16 46.85 -22.66 -33.92
CA ALA A 16 46.81 -23.09 -35.32
C ALA A 16 46.71 -21.92 -36.32
N ILE A 17 46.12 -20.78 -35.93
CA ILE A 17 46.00 -19.59 -36.80
C ILE A 17 47.35 -19.17 -37.42
N PRO A 18 48.41 -18.86 -36.65
CA PRO A 18 49.69 -18.44 -37.24
C PRO A 18 50.35 -19.56 -38.06
N ALA A 19 50.15 -20.83 -37.68
CA ALA A 19 50.67 -21.97 -38.43
C ALA A 19 49.99 -22.11 -39.80
N MET A 20 48.66 -21.88 -39.87
CA MET A 20 47.90 -21.86 -41.12
C MET A 20 48.31 -20.68 -42.00
N GLU A 21 48.50 -19.50 -41.41
CA GLU A 21 48.98 -18.31 -42.13
C GLU A 21 50.37 -18.54 -42.76
N ARG A 22 51.29 -19.17 -42.01
CA ARG A 22 52.62 -19.51 -42.51
C ARG A 22 52.58 -20.53 -43.64
N LEU A 23 51.74 -21.56 -43.49
CA LEU A 23 51.52 -22.57 -44.53
C LEU A 23 50.98 -21.94 -45.83
N LEU A 24 50.10 -20.94 -45.72
CA LEU A 24 49.53 -20.23 -46.86
C LEU A 24 50.54 -19.31 -47.58
N MET A 25 51.57 -18.85 -46.87
CA MET A 25 52.64 -18.00 -47.44
C MET A 25 53.76 -18.78 -48.14
N LEU A 26 53.71 -20.12 -48.12
CA LEU A 26 54.70 -20.94 -48.81
C LEU A 26 54.60 -20.76 -50.34
N PRO A 27 55.74 -20.78 -51.06
CA PRO A 27 55.71 -20.84 -52.52
C PRO A 27 54.91 -22.07 -52.97
N ALA A 28 53.94 -21.86 -53.86
CA ALA A 28 53.04 -22.90 -54.38
C ALA A 28 53.73 -23.74 -55.46
N ASP A 29 54.98 -24.13 -55.23
CA ASP A 29 55.68 -25.05 -56.12
C ASP A 29 55.08 -26.45 -55.95
N ASP A 30 54.90 -27.19 -57.04
CA ASP A 30 54.24 -28.51 -57.09
C ASP A 30 55.02 -29.64 -56.36
N ASP A 31 56.16 -29.31 -55.74
CA ASP A 31 56.97 -30.26 -55.00
C ASP A 31 56.36 -30.53 -53.62
N LEU A 32 56.18 -31.81 -53.30
CA LEU A 32 55.70 -32.24 -51.99
C LEU A 32 56.76 -31.91 -50.92
N LEU A 33 56.48 -30.89 -50.10
CA LEU A 33 57.29 -30.56 -48.93
C LEU A 33 57.13 -31.62 -47.84
N SER A 34 58.24 -32.10 -47.30
CA SER A 34 58.28 -32.94 -46.13
C SER A 34 57.92 -32.17 -44.85
N GLU A 35 57.54 -32.90 -43.79
CA GLU A 35 57.26 -32.31 -42.48
C GLU A 35 58.47 -31.53 -41.93
N GLN A 36 59.68 -31.98 -42.23
CA GLN A 36 60.91 -31.31 -41.81
C GLN A 36 61.10 -29.98 -42.54
N GLU A 37 60.86 -29.94 -43.85
CA GLU A 37 60.93 -28.69 -44.64
C GLU A 37 59.88 -27.69 -44.19
N LEU A 38 58.65 -28.14 -43.92
CA LEU A 38 57.59 -27.29 -43.37
C LEU A 38 57.97 -26.69 -42.01
N LYS A 39 58.63 -27.45 -41.13
CA LYS A 39 59.19 -26.95 -39.87
C LYS A 39 60.31 -25.93 -40.11
N ASP A 40 61.16 -26.15 -41.11
CA ASP A 40 62.25 -25.23 -41.48
C ASP A 40 61.71 -23.90 -42.04
N TYR A 41 60.54 -23.90 -42.69
CA TYR A 41 59.77 -22.70 -43.05
C TYR A 41 59.03 -22.03 -41.87
N GLY A 42 59.12 -22.60 -40.67
CA GLY A 42 58.50 -22.08 -39.45
C GLY A 42 57.01 -22.41 -39.32
N VAL A 43 56.51 -23.42 -40.01
CA VAL A 43 55.14 -23.93 -39.83
C VAL A 43 55.09 -24.81 -38.58
N ASP A 44 54.23 -24.46 -37.62
CA ASP A 44 53.96 -25.29 -36.43
C ASP A 44 52.96 -26.39 -36.78
N ILE A 45 53.49 -27.51 -37.29
CA ILE A 45 52.69 -28.67 -37.73
C ILE A 45 52.01 -29.36 -36.54
N ASP A 46 52.59 -29.32 -35.35
CA ASP A 46 52.00 -29.87 -34.14
C ASP A 46 50.73 -29.11 -33.75
N ALA A 47 50.74 -27.77 -33.88
CA ALA A 47 49.55 -26.95 -33.70
C ALA A 47 48.44 -27.28 -34.70
N LEU A 48 48.79 -27.45 -35.98
CA LEU A 48 47.83 -27.81 -37.03
C LEU A 48 47.19 -29.18 -36.78
N ASN A 49 48.00 -30.18 -36.40
CA ASN A 49 47.53 -31.52 -36.10
C ASN A 49 46.65 -31.55 -34.84
N ALA A 50 47.03 -30.83 -33.79
CA ALA A 50 46.23 -30.70 -32.57
C ALA A 50 44.86 -30.05 -32.85
N PHE A 51 44.83 -29.00 -33.66
CA PHE A 51 43.58 -28.36 -34.08
C PHE A 51 42.71 -29.30 -34.92
N LYS A 52 43.29 -29.97 -35.94
CA LYS A 52 42.57 -30.92 -36.80
C LYS A 52 41.95 -32.07 -36.02
N PHE A 53 42.63 -32.55 -34.98
CA PHE A 53 42.12 -33.62 -34.13
C PHE A 53 40.93 -33.18 -33.27
N LEU A 54 40.98 -31.96 -32.73
CA LEU A 54 39.92 -31.44 -31.85
C LEU A 54 38.75 -30.83 -32.61
N THR A 55 38.95 -30.36 -33.85
CA THR A 55 37.92 -29.76 -34.70
C THR A 55 37.37 -30.72 -35.75
N GLY A 56 37.15 -31.98 -35.37
CA GLY A 56 36.45 -32.95 -36.21
C GLY A 56 35.01 -32.52 -36.56
N PRO A 57 34.40 -33.10 -37.60
CA PRO A 57 33.02 -32.83 -37.99
C PRO A 57 32.01 -32.95 -36.84
N GLU A 58 32.23 -33.90 -35.92
CA GLU A 58 31.40 -34.12 -34.74
C GLU A 58 31.45 -32.92 -33.79
N THR A 59 32.63 -32.35 -33.56
CA THR A 59 32.80 -31.16 -32.72
C THR A 59 32.11 -29.94 -33.36
N VAL A 60 32.26 -29.78 -34.68
CA VAL A 60 31.63 -28.68 -35.42
C VAL A 60 30.10 -28.78 -35.38
N LEU A 61 29.54 -29.97 -35.60
CA LEU A 61 28.10 -30.21 -35.50
C LEU A 61 27.58 -29.92 -34.10
N ALA A 62 28.28 -30.42 -33.06
CA ALA A 62 27.87 -30.18 -31.68
C ALA A 62 27.88 -28.69 -31.31
N LEU A 63 28.84 -27.91 -31.81
CA LEU A 63 28.87 -26.44 -31.65
C LEU A 63 27.72 -25.74 -32.36
N LEU A 64 27.35 -26.19 -33.56
CA LEU A 64 26.23 -25.64 -34.31
C LEU A 64 24.89 -25.94 -33.62
N ASP A 65 24.70 -27.19 -33.18
CA ASP A 65 23.50 -27.60 -32.44
C ASP A 65 23.35 -26.86 -31.11
N GLU A 66 24.45 -26.61 -30.41
CA GLU A 66 24.43 -25.79 -29.18
C GLU A 66 24.13 -24.32 -29.48
N ARG A 67 24.75 -23.75 -30.53
CA ARG A 67 24.48 -22.38 -30.95
C ARG A 67 23.00 -22.18 -31.31
N GLU A 68 22.41 -23.12 -32.05
CA GLU A 68 21.00 -23.05 -32.43
C GLU A 68 20.09 -23.12 -31.18
N ARG A 69 20.35 -24.06 -30.26
CA ARG A 69 19.61 -24.16 -28.99
C ARG A 69 19.73 -22.88 -28.16
N ASN A 70 20.91 -22.28 -28.09
CA ASN A 70 21.14 -21.02 -27.37
C ASN A 70 20.39 -19.85 -28.03
N GLN A 71 20.33 -19.78 -29.35
CA GLN A 71 19.54 -18.77 -30.06
C GLN A 71 18.03 -18.92 -29.80
N GLN A 72 17.52 -20.16 -29.80
CA GLN A 72 16.12 -20.42 -29.45
C GLN A 72 15.81 -20.07 -27.99
N TYR A 73 16.75 -20.33 -27.08
CA TYR A 73 16.63 -19.95 -25.67
C TYR A 73 16.53 -18.43 -25.51
N ILE A 74 17.41 -17.66 -26.16
CA ILE A 74 17.39 -16.19 -26.12
C ILE A 74 16.05 -15.66 -26.62
N LYS A 75 15.55 -16.14 -27.77
CA LYS A 75 14.25 -15.71 -28.30
C LYS A 75 13.10 -15.95 -27.32
N ARG A 76 13.07 -17.13 -26.66
CA ARG A 76 12.04 -17.43 -25.65
C ARG A 76 12.14 -16.52 -24.43
N ARG A 77 13.36 -16.23 -23.98
CA ARG A 77 13.61 -15.32 -22.86
C ARG A 77 13.21 -13.89 -23.19
N ASP A 78 13.46 -13.42 -24.40
CA ASP A 78 13.05 -12.09 -24.84
C ASP A 78 11.53 -11.97 -24.86
N GLN A 79 10.83 -12.98 -25.39
CA GLN A 79 9.36 -13.02 -25.36
C GLN A 79 8.82 -13.04 -23.92
N GLU A 80 9.36 -13.88 -23.06
CA GLU A 80 8.96 -13.95 -21.64
C GLU A 80 9.19 -12.60 -20.93
N ASN A 81 10.32 -11.93 -21.20
CA ASN A 81 10.60 -10.63 -20.62
C ASN A 81 9.62 -9.55 -21.11
N GLU A 82 9.21 -9.59 -22.38
CA GLU A 82 8.18 -8.71 -22.93
C GLU A 82 6.83 -8.93 -22.24
N ASP A 83 6.41 -10.18 -22.09
CA ASP A 83 5.16 -10.55 -21.41
C ASP A 83 5.16 -10.10 -19.92
N ILE A 84 6.31 -10.26 -19.25
CA ILE A 84 6.52 -9.77 -17.88
C ILE A 84 6.41 -8.24 -17.85
N ALA A 85 7.06 -7.53 -18.78
CA ALA A 85 7.01 -6.07 -18.83
C ALA A 85 5.59 -5.55 -19.03
N LEU A 86 4.81 -6.18 -19.91
CA LEU A 86 3.39 -5.86 -20.11
C LEU A 86 2.56 -6.11 -18.86
N THR A 87 2.78 -7.23 -18.18
CA THR A 87 2.05 -7.59 -16.96
C THR A 87 2.36 -6.63 -15.82
N VAL A 88 3.64 -6.33 -15.59
CA VAL A 88 4.09 -5.35 -14.59
C VAL A 88 3.54 -3.96 -14.91
N GLY A 89 3.48 -3.59 -16.19
CA GLY A 89 2.86 -2.34 -16.64
C GLY A 89 1.40 -2.23 -16.23
N LYS A 90 0.60 -3.28 -16.46
CA LYS A 90 -0.82 -3.34 -16.06
C LYS A 90 -1.00 -3.25 -14.55
N LEU A 91 -0.24 -4.04 -13.79
CA LEU A 91 -0.32 -4.05 -12.33
C LEU A 91 0.04 -2.70 -11.70
N ARG A 92 1.00 -1.96 -12.28
CA ARG A 92 1.34 -0.61 -11.82
C ARG A 92 0.18 0.37 -11.98
N VAL A 93 -0.53 0.31 -13.11
CA VAL A 93 -1.69 1.17 -13.36
C VAL A 93 -2.84 0.82 -12.42
N GLU A 94 -3.10 -0.47 -12.20
CA GLU A 94 -4.13 -0.94 -11.25
C GLU A 94 -3.81 -0.52 -9.81
N LEU A 95 -2.54 -0.65 -9.39
CA LEU A 95 -2.08 -0.24 -8.07
C LEU A 95 -2.26 1.28 -7.87
N GLU A 96 -1.87 2.09 -8.86
CA GLU A 96 -2.04 3.55 -8.77
C GLU A 96 -3.52 3.95 -8.68
N ALA A 97 -4.41 3.24 -9.39
CA ALA A 97 -5.84 3.46 -9.29
C ALA A 97 -6.38 3.13 -7.89
N GLU A 98 -5.96 2.02 -7.29
CA GLU A 98 -6.39 1.61 -5.95
C GLU A 98 -5.79 2.50 -4.84
N GLU A 99 -4.57 2.99 -5.02
CA GLU A 99 -3.97 3.99 -4.12
C GLU A 99 -4.78 5.30 -4.15
N LYS A 100 -5.25 5.74 -5.32
CA LYS A 100 -6.11 6.92 -5.43
C LYS A 100 -7.47 6.72 -4.77
N THR A 101 -8.11 5.56 -4.97
CA THR A 101 -9.41 5.27 -4.36
C THR A 101 -9.29 5.15 -2.84
N SER A 102 -8.26 4.49 -2.33
CA SER A 102 -7.99 4.37 -0.89
C SER A 102 -7.67 5.71 -0.24
N ALA A 103 -6.86 6.57 -0.89
CA ALA A 103 -6.60 7.93 -0.42
C ALA A 103 -7.90 8.77 -0.32
N ALA A 104 -8.74 8.74 -1.35
CA ALA A 104 -10.03 9.43 -1.34
C ALA A 104 -10.96 8.90 -0.23
N ARG A 105 -10.95 7.58 0.01
CA ARG A 105 -11.72 6.96 1.10
C ARG A 105 -11.21 7.40 2.48
N LEU A 106 -9.90 7.50 2.68
CA LEU A 106 -9.32 8.00 3.94
C LEU A 106 -9.72 9.45 4.21
N GLU A 107 -9.71 10.32 3.20
CA GLU A 107 -10.19 11.69 3.35
C GLU A 107 -11.68 11.76 3.73
N ALA A 108 -12.51 10.93 3.10
CA ALA A 108 -13.92 10.85 3.43
C ALA A 108 -14.13 10.42 4.90
N LEU A 109 -13.37 9.43 5.37
CA LEU A 109 -13.42 8.96 6.75
C LEU A 109 -13.03 10.07 7.74
N ASP A 110 -11.93 10.78 7.49
CA ASP A 110 -11.49 11.90 8.33
C ASP A 110 -12.57 13.00 8.43
N ARG A 111 -13.23 13.35 7.31
CA ARG A 111 -14.34 14.30 7.31
C ARG A 111 -15.50 13.81 8.18
N THR A 112 -15.89 12.54 8.05
CA THR A 112 -16.98 11.97 8.87
C THR A 112 -16.61 11.93 10.35
N HIS A 113 -15.36 11.60 10.69
CA HIS A 113 -14.88 11.60 12.06
C HIS A 113 -14.96 13.00 12.68
N LYS A 114 -14.51 14.03 11.96
CA LYS A 114 -14.60 15.43 12.42
C LYS A 114 -16.04 15.88 12.65
N MET A 115 -16.97 15.48 11.78
CA MET A 115 -18.40 15.78 11.97
C MET A 115 -18.95 15.08 13.21
N PHE A 116 -18.64 13.80 13.39
CA PHE A 116 -19.05 13.04 14.57
C PHE A 116 -18.51 13.65 15.87
N GLN A 117 -17.23 14.05 15.89
CA GLN A 117 -16.63 14.71 17.05
C GLN A 117 -17.34 16.03 17.40
N ARG A 118 -17.72 16.83 16.39
CA ARG A 118 -18.50 18.05 16.63
C ARG A 118 -19.86 17.76 17.25
N GLU A 119 -20.54 16.74 16.76
CA GLU A 119 -21.83 16.31 17.32
C GLU A 119 -21.67 15.79 18.75
N GLN A 120 -20.61 15.05 19.06
CA GLN A 120 -20.31 14.65 20.44
C GLN A 120 -20.08 15.86 21.35
N CYS A 121 -19.26 16.84 20.95
CA CYS A 121 -19.08 18.06 21.74
C CYS A 121 -20.40 18.83 21.96
N ARG A 122 -21.30 18.83 20.96
CA ARG A 122 -22.63 19.45 21.09
C ARG A 122 -23.50 18.69 22.07
N ALA A 123 -23.52 17.37 22.00
CA ALA A 123 -24.25 16.52 22.93
C ALA A 123 -23.75 16.71 24.36
N GLU A 124 -22.44 16.66 24.59
CA GLU A 124 -21.84 16.90 25.92
C GLU A 124 -22.18 18.29 26.46
N ALA A 125 -22.19 19.33 25.61
CA ALA A 125 -22.59 20.67 26.03
C ALA A 125 -24.08 20.75 26.39
N ALA A 126 -24.94 20.07 25.65
CA ALA A 126 -26.37 19.98 25.94
C ALA A 126 -26.62 19.21 27.26
N GLU A 127 -25.93 18.09 27.47
CA GLU A 127 -26.00 17.32 28.72
C GLU A 127 -25.56 18.16 29.92
N LYS A 128 -24.44 18.89 29.81
CA LYS A 128 -24.02 19.83 30.86
C LYS A 128 -25.07 20.91 31.13
N ARG A 129 -25.71 21.42 30.08
CA ARG A 129 -26.77 22.43 30.21
C ARG A 129 -28.02 21.87 30.87
N ILE A 130 -28.41 20.64 30.54
CA ILE A 130 -29.51 19.94 31.20
C ILE A 130 -29.19 19.74 32.68
N ALA A 131 -28.00 19.24 33.01
CA ALA A 131 -27.57 19.09 34.39
C ALA A 131 -27.54 20.43 35.16
N GLU A 132 -27.14 21.53 34.52
CA GLU A 132 -27.21 22.87 35.11
C GLU A 132 -28.67 23.33 35.31
N LEU A 133 -29.58 23.02 34.39
CA LEU A 133 -30.99 23.39 34.50
C LEU A 133 -31.72 22.56 35.57
N GLU A 134 -31.49 21.24 35.60
CA GLU A 134 -31.93 20.34 36.68
C GLU A 134 -31.33 20.77 38.02
N ALA A 135 -30.08 21.27 37.98
CA ALA A 135 -29.36 22.13 38.93
C ALA A 135 -30.18 23.14 39.74
N ARG A 136 -31.04 23.88 39.01
CA ARG A 136 -31.57 25.17 39.46
C ARG A 136 -32.74 24.99 40.42
N GLU A 137 -32.69 25.76 41.48
CA GLU A 137 -33.75 25.85 42.47
C GLU A 137 -34.54 27.16 42.29
N VAL A 138 -35.86 27.06 42.41
CA VAL A 138 -36.75 28.22 42.41
C VAL A 138 -37.01 28.65 43.85
N GLN A 139 -36.86 29.95 44.10
CA GLN A 139 -37.23 30.54 45.39
C GLN A 139 -38.67 31.03 45.33
N LEU A 140 -39.54 30.48 46.18
CA LEU A 140 -40.93 30.91 46.26
C LEU A 140 -41.06 32.24 47.02
N PRO A 141 -41.98 33.14 46.60
CA PRO A 141 -42.30 34.37 47.33
C PRO A 141 -42.78 34.14 48.77
N THR A 142 -42.69 35.18 49.59
CA THR A 142 -43.08 35.16 51.00
C THR A 142 -44.52 34.68 51.19
N ARG A 143 -44.70 33.73 52.11
CA ARG A 143 -45.99 33.15 52.48
C ARG A 143 -46.85 34.18 53.21
N TYR A 144 -48.15 34.18 52.93
CA TYR A 144 -49.14 34.92 53.70
C TYR A 144 -50.07 33.94 54.41
N ASP A 145 -50.13 34.08 55.73
CA ASP A 145 -51.10 33.35 56.55
C ASP A 145 -52.48 34.00 56.39
N LEU A 146 -53.49 33.19 56.12
CA LEU A 146 -54.87 33.65 56.11
C LEU A 146 -55.27 34.02 57.54
N ARG A 147 -55.72 35.26 57.74
CA ARG A 147 -56.22 35.72 59.05
C ARG A 147 -57.52 35.00 59.40
N TYR A 148 -57.74 34.75 60.70
CA TYR A 148 -58.97 34.15 61.20
C TYR A 148 -60.20 34.96 60.74
N GLY A 149 -61.15 34.32 60.04
CA GLY A 149 -62.33 34.97 59.44
C GLY A 149 -62.23 35.30 57.94
N HIS A 150 -61.16 34.91 57.26
CA HIS A 150 -61.07 35.02 55.79
C HIS A 150 -62.02 34.02 55.11
N PRO A 151 -62.74 34.37 54.02
CA PRO A 151 -63.71 33.50 53.33
C PRO A 151 -63.10 32.25 52.64
N ILE A 152 -61.80 32.00 52.84
CA ILE A 152 -61.07 30.85 52.33
C ILE A 152 -60.65 30.04 53.57
N ASN A 153 -61.14 28.81 53.69
CA ASN A 153 -61.02 27.90 54.85
C ASN A 153 -59.71 28.08 55.66
N ALA A 154 -59.87 28.32 56.97
CA ALA A 154 -58.81 28.72 57.91
C ALA A 154 -57.83 27.60 58.29
N ASP A 155 -58.15 26.35 57.95
CA ASP A 155 -57.59 25.23 58.68
C ASP A 155 -56.22 24.77 58.15
N GLU A 156 -55.81 25.14 56.92
CA GLU A 156 -54.51 24.67 56.37
C GLU A 156 -54.09 25.35 55.03
N ARG A 157 -54.21 26.68 54.86
CA ARG A 157 -53.96 27.29 53.54
C ARG A 157 -53.06 28.52 53.57
N HIS A 158 -51.81 28.34 53.13
CA HIS A 158 -50.95 29.43 52.68
C HIS A 158 -51.26 29.74 51.21
N VAL A 159 -51.34 31.02 50.86
CA VAL A 159 -51.71 31.47 49.49
C VAL A 159 -50.65 32.43 48.96
N MET A 160 -50.38 32.36 47.65
CA MET A 160 -49.48 33.29 46.96
C MET A 160 -50.26 34.41 46.25
N ILE A 161 -49.74 35.64 46.36
CA ILE A 161 -50.30 36.85 45.74
C ILE A 161 -49.50 37.20 44.48
N PRO A 162 -50.10 37.15 43.28
CA PRO A 162 -49.46 37.65 42.06
C PRO A 162 -49.26 39.18 42.16
N LYS A 163 -48.14 39.70 41.65
CA LYS A 163 -47.85 41.16 41.69
C LYS A 163 -48.83 42.03 40.89
N GLU A 164 -49.60 41.45 39.96
CA GLU A 164 -50.48 42.16 39.03
C GLU A 164 -51.89 41.55 39.04
N ASN A 165 -52.76 41.93 39.97
CA ASN A 165 -54.21 41.62 40.03
C ASN A 165 -54.64 40.18 39.62
N GLY A 166 -53.76 39.20 39.79
CA GLY A 166 -53.99 37.83 39.34
C GLY A 166 -54.83 37.04 40.34
N SER A 167 -55.42 35.95 39.87
CA SER A 167 -56.11 34.99 40.73
C SER A 167 -55.17 34.44 41.80
N TRP A 168 -55.67 34.32 43.03
CA TRP A 168 -54.97 33.71 44.14
C TRP A 168 -54.60 32.25 43.83
N LEU A 169 -53.35 31.87 44.07
CA LEU A 169 -52.86 30.50 43.84
C LEU A 169 -52.63 29.80 45.17
N TYR A 170 -53.13 28.56 45.28
CA TYR A 170 -52.83 27.69 46.42
C TYR A 170 -51.37 27.27 46.36
N LEU A 171 -50.66 27.45 47.48
CA LEU A 171 -49.25 27.10 47.56
C LEU A 171 -49.01 25.62 47.32
N ILE A 172 -49.88 24.76 47.86
CA ILE A 172 -49.78 23.29 47.72
C ILE A 172 -49.87 22.88 46.25
N ASP A 173 -50.80 23.46 45.49
CA ASP A 173 -50.98 23.16 44.08
C ASP A 173 -49.78 23.64 43.25
N LEU A 174 -49.21 24.80 43.61
CA LEU A 174 -48.00 25.32 42.98
C LEU A 174 -46.77 24.47 43.28
N GLU A 175 -46.53 24.12 44.54
CA GLU A 175 -45.42 23.24 44.95
C GLU A 175 -45.56 21.86 44.31
N HIS A 176 -46.77 21.31 44.26
CA HIS A 176 -47.05 20.05 43.58
C HIS A 176 -46.77 20.15 42.07
N ALA A 177 -47.25 21.20 41.40
CA ALA A 177 -47.01 21.42 39.97
C ALA A 177 -45.51 21.58 39.65
N LEU A 178 -44.76 22.30 40.51
CA LEU A 178 -43.31 22.45 40.35
C LEU A 178 -42.57 21.11 40.53
N ARG A 179 -42.93 20.32 41.54
CA ARG A 179 -42.35 18.97 41.75
C ARG A 179 -42.67 18.02 40.61
N VAL A 180 -43.91 18.02 40.11
CA VAL A 180 -44.33 17.21 38.95
C VAL A 180 -43.57 17.63 37.68
N ALA A 181 -43.26 18.91 37.54
CA ALA A 181 -42.42 19.44 36.46
C ALA A 181 -40.91 19.19 36.65
N GLY A 182 -40.49 18.52 37.74
CA GLY A 182 -39.09 18.24 38.04
C GLY A 182 -38.28 19.46 38.48
N ILE A 183 -38.94 20.54 38.91
CA ILE A 183 -38.29 21.78 39.35
C ILE A 183 -38.04 21.71 40.85
N ARG A 184 -36.79 21.94 41.27
CA ARG A 184 -36.41 21.98 42.69
C ARG A 184 -36.82 23.30 43.34
N ILE A 185 -37.25 23.25 44.59
CA ILE A 185 -37.63 24.43 45.37
C ILE A 185 -36.57 24.69 46.44
N LYS A 186 -36.11 25.94 46.55
CA LYS A 186 -35.03 26.31 47.47
C LYS A 186 -35.48 26.11 48.93
N GLY A 187 -34.74 25.28 49.67
CA GLY A 187 -35.01 24.97 51.09
C GLY A 187 -35.81 23.69 51.33
N GLU A 188 -36.04 22.87 50.29
CA GLU A 188 -36.34 21.44 50.43
C GLU A 188 -35.16 20.62 50.96
#